data_AF-A0A379VLM8-F1
#
_entry.id   AF-A0A379VLM8-F1
#
_cell.length_a   1.000
_cell.length_b   1.000
_cell.length_c   1.000
_cell.angle_alpha   90.00
_cell.angle_beta   90.00
_cell.angle_gamma   90.00
#
_symmetry.space_group_name_H-M   'P 1'
#
loop_
_entity.id
_entity.type
_entity.pdbx_description
1 polymer ?
#
loop_
_entity_poly.entity_id
_entity_poly.type
_entity_poly.pdbx_seq_one_letter_code
_entity_poly.pdbx_strand_id
1 'polypeptide(L)'
;MAPVPVALDKEAWGFDHGSWGVLIKMYPNADIPMVQLSVDSTKPAAWHFEMGRKLATLRDEGVMLVASGNVVHNLRTVRWHGDNIPYPWAASFNDFVKANLTWQGPVEQHPLVNYLQHEGGALSNPTPEHFLPLLYVLGAWTARNLSPSRSTVLRWAV
;
A
#
# COMPACT_ATOMS: atom_id res chain seq x y z
N MET A 1 13.39 -2.13 19.03
CA MET A 1 13.43 -1.07 18.00
C MET A 1 13.11 0.26 18.65
N ALA A 2 13.74 1.35 18.23
CA ALA A 2 13.39 2.68 18.73
C ALA A 2 12.02 3.14 18.17
N PRO A 3 11.22 3.90 18.93
CA PRO A 3 9.96 4.44 18.45
C PRO A 3 10.18 5.43 17.29
N VAL A 4 9.25 5.42 16.33
CA VAL A 4 9.22 6.40 15.25
C VAL A 4 8.50 7.65 15.77
N PRO A 5 9.05 8.87 15.61
CA PRO A 5 8.33 10.09 15.92
C PRO A 5 7.07 10.19 15.05
N VAL A 6 5.91 10.42 15.68
CA VAL A 6 4.62 10.58 15.01
C VAL A 6 4.02 11.91 15.45
N ALA A 7 3.57 12.71 14.50
CA ALA A 7 2.70 13.86 14.77
C ALA A 7 1.25 13.36 14.82
N LEU A 8 0.53 13.72 15.88
CA LEU A 8 -0.88 13.41 16.02
C LEU A 8 -1.69 14.67 15.76
N ASP A 9 -2.45 14.64 14.68
CA ASP A 9 -3.43 15.66 14.38
C ASP A 9 -4.71 15.40 15.16
N LYS A 10 -5.36 16.47 15.63
CA LYS A 10 -6.65 16.38 16.35
C LYS A 10 -7.85 16.37 15.42
N GLU A 11 -7.66 16.83 14.19
CA GLU A 11 -8.68 16.88 13.15
C GLU A 11 -8.39 15.82 12.08
N ALA A 12 -9.46 15.27 11.50
CA ALA A 12 -9.32 14.34 10.39
C ALA A 12 -8.93 15.10 9.12
N TRP A 13 -8.09 14.50 8.30
CA TRP A 13 -7.84 14.99 6.95
C TRP A 13 -8.99 14.56 6.04
N GLY A 14 -9.29 15.37 5.03
CA GLY A 14 -10.21 14.94 3.97
C GLY A 14 -9.68 13.66 3.30
N PHE A 15 -10.57 12.71 3.01
CA PHE A 15 -10.20 11.56 2.19
C PHE A 15 -9.97 11.99 0.74
N ASP A 16 -8.86 11.57 0.15
CA ASP A 16 -8.68 11.70 -1.28
C ASP A 16 -9.70 10.82 -2.03
N HIS A 17 -9.87 11.08 -3.32
CA HIS A 17 -10.84 10.38 -4.15
C HIS A 17 -10.60 8.85 -4.20
N GLY A 18 -9.35 8.40 -4.19
CA GLY A 18 -9.00 6.97 -4.20
C GLY A 18 -9.41 6.28 -2.91
N SER A 19 -9.11 6.88 -1.76
CA SER A 19 -9.51 6.36 -0.45
C SER A 19 -11.02 6.40 -0.25
N TRP A 20 -11.66 7.55 -0.52
CA TRP A 20 -13.11 7.70 -0.38
C TRP A 20 -13.88 6.74 -1.29
N GLY A 21 -13.50 6.65 -2.57
CA GLY A 21 -14.17 5.81 -3.57
C GLY A 21 -14.16 4.33 -3.22
N VAL A 22 -13.10 3.84 -2.56
CA VAL A 22 -13.04 2.48 -2.02
C VAL A 22 -13.93 2.35 -0.78
N LEU A 23 -13.79 3.26 0.18
CA LEU A 23 -14.44 3.16 1.48
C LEU A 23 -15.97 3.23 1.41
N ILE A 24 -16.55 4.11 0.57
CA ILE A 24 -18.01 4.20 0.42
C ILE A 24 -18.64 2.92 -0.15
N LYS A 25 -17.86 2.12 -0.89
CA LYS A 25 -18.33 0.85 -1.45
C LYS A 25 -18.12 -0.30 -0.48
N MET A 26 -17.03 -0.27 0.28
CA MET A 26 -16.70 -1.30 1.25
C MET A 26 -17.55 -1.21 2.52
N TYR A 27 -17.75 0.00 3.05
CA TYR A 27 -18.49 0.29 4.28
C TYR A 27 -19.39 1.54 4.11
N PRO A 28 -20.52 1.41 3.39
CA PRO A 28 -21.37 2.55 3.02
C PRO A 28 -21.99 3.29 4.22
N ASN A 29 -22.11 2.64 5.38
CA ASN A 29 -22.69 3.23 6.59
C ASN A 29 -21.68 4.04 7.42
N ALA A 30 -20.39 4.01 7.07
CA ALA A 30 -19.32 4.66 7.83
C ALA A 30 -19.33 4.36 9.34
N ASP A 31 -19.66 3.12 9.71
CA ASP A 31 -19.87 2.64 11.08
C ASP A 31 -18.61 1.99 11.70
N ILE A 32 -17.48 2.07 11.01
CA ILE A 32 -16.19 1.52 11.48
C ILE A 32 -15.26 2.67 11.92
N PRO A 33 -14.73 2.66 13.16
CA PRO A 33 -13.76 3.66 13.60
C PRO A 33 -12.46 3.60 12.79
N MET A 34 -11.93 4.78 12.43
CA MET A 34 -10.83 4.92 11.49
C MET A 34 -9.72 5.82 12.03
N VAL A 35 -8.47 5.51 11.66
CA VAL A 35 -7.28 6.34 11.93
C VAL A 35 -6.47 6.46 10.64
N GLN A 36 -6.26 7.68 10.15
CA GLN A 36 -5.45 7.93 8.96
C GLN A 36 -3.96 7.89 9.30
N LEU A 37 -3.17 7.23 8.45
CA LEU A 37 -1.72 7.20 8.59
C LEU A 37 -1.07 7.71 7.30
N SER A 38 -0.44 8.87 7.37
CA SER A 38 0.26 9.46 6.23
C SER A 38 1.50 8.64 5.82
N VAL A 39 1.81 8.66 4.54
CA VAL A 39 3.08 8.15 3.99
C VAL A 39 4.15 9.25 4.09
N ASP A 40 5.29 8.94 4.71
CA ASP A 40 6.45 9.85 4.77
C ASP A 40 7.26 9.76 3.47
N SER A 41 7.05 10.69 2.54
CA SER A 41 7.72 10.71 1.23
C SER A 41 9.25 10.91 1.30
N THR A 42 9.81 11.22 2.46
CA THR A 42 11.25 11.41 2.66
C THR A 42 11.99 10.10 2.96
N LYS A 43 11.26 9.00 3.17
CA LYS A 43 11.82 7.70 3.55
C LYS A 43 11.99 6.76 2.34
N PRO A 44 12.99 5.87 2.36
CA PRO A 44 13.18 4.89 1.30
C PRO A 44 12.11 3.79 1.35
N ALA A 45 11.86 3.12 0.22
CA ALA A 45 10.91 2.01 0.09
C ALA A 45 11.07 0.93 1.18
N ALA A 46 12.31 0.56 1.52
CA ALA A 46 12.61 -0.42 2.56
C ALA A 46 12.05 -0.01 3.93
N TRP A 47 12.08 1.29 4.25
CA TRP A 47 11.52 1.81 5.50
C TRP A 47 10.00 1.62 5.56
N HIS A 48 9.28 1.84 4.45
CA HIS A 48 7.83 1.61 4.37
C HIS A 48 7.47 0.13 4.52
N PHE A 49 8.29 -0.76 3.96
CA PHE A 49 8.14 -2.20 4.19
C PHE A 49 8.30 -2.56 5.67
N GLU A 50 9.31 -2.00 6.35
CA GLU A 50 9.51 -2.18 7.79
C GLU A 50 8.36 -1.58 8.63
N MET A 51 7.73 -0.50 8.17
CA MET A 51 6.51 0.01 8.82
C MET A 51 5.36 -0.98 8.72
N GLY A 52 5.18 -1.63 7.56
CA GLY A 52 4.25 -2.75 7.42
C GLY A 52 4.51 -3.87 8.42
N ARG A 53 5.78 -4.25 8.62
CA ARG A 53 6.18 -5.27 9.61
C ARG A 53 5.81 -4.87 11.04
N LYS A 54 5.96 -3.59 11.40
CA LYS A 54 5.55 -3.08 12.71
C LYS A 54 4.03 -3.08 12.89
N LEU A 55 3.28 -2.68 11.86
CA LEU A 55 1.82 -2.65 11.87
C LEU A 55 1.21 -4.06 11.86
N ALA A 56 1.97 -5.08 11.46
CA ALA A 56 1.50 -6.45 11.37
C ALA A 56 0.88 -6.97 12.67
N THR A 57 1.39 -6.54 13.84
CA THR A 57 0.88 -6.99 15.15
C THR A 57 -0.55 -6.53 15.41
N LEU A 58 -0.95 -5.37 14.86
CA LEU A 58 -2.31 -4.86 15.02
C LEU A 58 -3.35 -5.81 14.41
N ARG A 59 -2.96 -6.61 13.41
CA ARG A 59 -3.85 -7.61 12.80
C ARG A 59 -4.30 -8.69 13.80
N ASP A 60 -3.49 -8.98 14.81
CA ASP A 60 -3.83 -9.91 15.89
C ASP A 60 -4.72 -9.23 16.96
N GLU A 61 -4.88 -7.90 16.90
CA GLU A 61 -5.69 -7.06 17.79
C GLU A 61 -7.04 -6.65 17.17
N GLY A 62 -7.43 -7.27 16.05
CA GLY A 62 -8.68 -6.97 15.34
C GLY A 62 -8.61 -5.81 14.37
N VAL A 63 -7.40 -5.28 14.11
CA VAL A 63 -7.18 -4.14 13.22
C VAL A 63 -7.04 -4.62 11.78
N MET A 64 -7.84 -4.04 10.88
CA MET A 64 -7.70 -4.24 9.45
C MET A 64 -6.77 -3.17 8.87
N LEU A 65 -5.75 -3.57 8.13
CA LEU A 65 -4.95 -2.63 7.34
C LEU A 65 -5.55 -2.56 5.94
N VAL A 66 -5.91 -1.36 5.48
CA VAL A 66 -6.33 -1.10 4.10
C VAL A 66 -5.38 -0.05 3.60
N ALA A 67 -4.74 -0.27 2.47
CA ALA A 67 -3.86 0.70 1.84
C ALA A 67 -4.32 0.85 0.39
N SER A 68 -4.58 2.07 -0.04
CA SER A 68 -5.03 2.37 -1.41
C SER A 68 -3.98 3.13 -2.18
N GLY A 69 -3.82 2.78 -3.46
CA GLY A 69 -2.83 3.37 -4.35
C GLY A 69 -2.88 2.71 -5.72
N ASN A 70 -1.83 2.93 -6.52
CA ASN A 70 -1.70 2.39 -7.86
C ASN A 70 -0.25 1.97 -8.09
N VAL A 71 -0.03 0.73 -8.51
CA VAL A 71 1.31 0.22 -8.83
C VAL A 71 1.84 0.79 -10.14
N VAL A 72 0.95 1.23 -11.03
CA VAL A 72 1.27 2.04 -12.21
C VAL A 72 0.47 3.33 -12.10
N HIS A 73 1.15 4.45 -11.87
CA HIS A 73 0.55 5.76 -11.71
C HIS A 73 1.36 6.85 -12.42
N ASN A 74 1.10 7.00 -13.72
CA ASN A 74 1.66 8.10 -14.50
C ASN A 74 0.57 8.82 -15.28
N LEU A 75 -0.02 9.86 -14.67
CA LEU A 75 -1.10 10.62 -15.29
C LEU A 75 -0.69 11.35 -16.58
N ARG A 76 0.62 11.56 -16.81
CA ARG A 76 1.12 12.16 -18.06
C ARG A 76 0.96 11.23 -19.28
N THR A 77 0.79 9.93 -19.05
CA THR A 77 0.63 8.92 -20.11
C THR A 77 -0.80 8.40 -20.23
N VAL A 78 -1.71 8.82 -19.36
CA VAL A 78 -3.11 8.36 -19.38
C VAL A 78 -3.81 8.80 -20.66
N ARG A 79 -4.44 7.84 -21.35
CA ARG A 79 -5.36 8.09 -22.46
C ARG A 79 -6.78 8.20 -21.92
N TRP A 80 -7.26 9.43 -21.70
CA TRP A 80 -8.63 9.69 -21.23
C TRP A 80 -9.70 9.37 -22.27
N HIS A 81 -9.32 9.44 -23.55
CA HIS A 81 -10.16 9.11 -24.69
C HIS A 81 -9.38 8.14 -25.59
N GLY A 82 -9.98 7.02 -25.96
CA GLY A 82 -9.35 6.02 -26.82
C GLY A 82 -9.66 4.59 -26.42
N ASP A 83 -8.87 3.68 -26.95
CA ASP A 83 -8.93 2.26 -26.66
C ASP A 83 -8.37 1.96 -25.26
N ASN A 84 -9.04 1.10 -24.51
CA ASN A 84 -8.62 0.67 -23.16
C ASN A 84 -7.49 -0.38 -23.21
N ILE A 85 -6.58 -0.27 -24.18
CA ILE A 85 -5.45 -1.19 -24.33
C ILE A 85 -4.31 -0.71 -23.42
N PRO A 86 -3.84 -1.54 -22.46
CA PRO A 86 -2.71 -1.19 -21.62
C PRO A 86 -1.44 -0.98 -22.44
N TYR A 87 -0.65 0.03 -22.11
CA TYR A 87 0.68 0.16 -22.68
C TYR A 87 1.54 -1.07 -22.34
N PRO A 88 2.36 -1.60 -23.27
CA PRO A 88 3.21 -2.76 -23.00
C PRO A 88 4.13 -2.59 -21.78
N TRP A 89 4.70 -1.40 -21.59
CA TRP A 89 5.55 -1.10 -20.42
C TRP A 89 4.76 -1.12 -19.09
N ALA A 90 3.49 -0.69 -19.12
CA ALA A 90 2.63 -0.68 -17.95
C ALA A 90 2.20 -2.10 -17.58
N ALA A 91 1.87 -2.92 -18.59
CA ALA A 91 1.59 -4.34 -18.39
C ALA A 91 2.82 -5.09 -17.85
N SER A 92 4.01 -4.86 -18.44
CA SER A 92 5.29 -5.44 -18.01
C SER A 92 5.58 -5.13 -16.53
N PHE A 93 5.50 -3.86 -16.12
CA PHE A 93 5.73 -3.49 -14.72
C PHE A 93 4.67 -4.07 -13.78
N ASN A 94 3.39 -4.04 -14.17
CA ASN A 94 2.32 -4.63 -13.38
C ASN A 94 2.50 -6.14 -13.18
N ASP A 95 2.92 -6.88 -14.21
CA ASP A 95 3.19 -8.32 -14.10
C ASP A 95 4.44 -8.62 -13.28
N PHE A 96 5.49 -7.79 -13.40
CA PHE A 96 6.63 -7.81 -12.48
C PHE A 96 6.17 -7.64 -11.02
N VAL A 97 5.25 -6.69 -10.75
CA VAL A 97 4.71 -6.50 -9.40
C VAL A 97 4.01 -7.76 -8.91
N LYS A 98 3.06 -8.28 -9.70
CA LYS A 98 2.29 -9.49 -9.36
C LYS A 98 3.17 -10.70 -9.11
N ALA A 99 4.20 -10.92 -9.94
CA ALA A 99 5.10 -12.07 -9.84
C ALA A 99 5.93 -12.07 -8.54
N ASN A 100 6.10 -10.92 -7.89
CA ASN A 100 6.96 -10.75 -6.72
C ASN A 100 6.19 -10.46 -5.42
N LEU A 101 4.85 -10.56 -5.41
CA LEU A 101 4.03 -10.33 -4.21
C LEU A 101 4.32 -11.35 -3.10
N THR A 102 4.68 -12.59 -3.46
CA THR A 102 4.96 -13.67 -2.51
C THR A 102 6.45 -13.88 -2.27
N TRP A 103 7.29 -12.93 -2.70
CA TRP A 103 8.73 -13.01 -2.53
C TRP A 103 9.09 -13.05 -1.03
N GLN A 104 10.11 -13.85 -0.68
CA GLN A 104 10.60 -13.97 0.69
C GLN A 104 12.12 -13.81 0.72
N GLY A 105 12.62 -13.13 1.73
CA GLY A 105 14.05 -12.90 1.94
C GLY A 105 14.35 -11.57 2.65
N PRO A 106 15.62 -11.13 2.67
CA PRO A 106 16.03 -9.85 3.24
C PRO A 106 15.35 -8.67 2.54
N VAL A 107 14.82 -7.70 3.30
CA VAL A 107 14.06 -6.56 2.73
C VAL A 107 14.84 -5.80 1.64
N GLU A 108 16.15 -5.65 1.81
CA GLU A 108 17.06 -4.98 0.87
C GLU A 108 17.15 -5.67 -0.50
N GLN A 109 16.77 -6.94 -0.59
CA GLN A 109 16.77 -7.73 -1.82
C GLN A 109 15.36 -7.90 -2.41
N HIS A 110 14.33 -7.39 -1.74
CA HIS A 110 12.96 -7.57 -2.20
C HIS A 110 12.77 -6.83 -3.54
N PRO A 111 12.28 -7.50 -4.60
CA PRO A 111 12.12 -6.87 -5.92
C PRO A 111 11.18 -5.66 -5.90
N LEU A 112 10.14 -5.67 -5.06
CA LEU A 112 9.19 -4.57 -4.93
C LEU A 112 9.69 -3.44 -4.02
N VAL A 113 10.63 -3.70 -3.13
CA VAL A 113 11.37 -2.62 -2.44
C VAL A 113 12.30 -1.93 -3.43
N ASN A 114 12.89 -2.69 -4.34
CA ASN A 114 13.79 -2.22 -5.39
C ASN A 114 13.08 -1.95 -6.73
N TYR A 115 11.79 -1.63 -6.71
CA TYR A 115 10.95 -1.59 -7.92
C TYR A 115 11.47 -0.65 -9.02
N LEU A 116 12.22 0.40 -8.66
CA LEU A 116 12.85 1.33 -9.61
C LEU A 116 13.96 0.70 -10.46
N GLN A 117 14.47 -0.48 -10.08
CA GLN A 117 15.44 -1.23 -10.88
C GLN A 117 14.80 -1.92 -12.09
N HIS A 118 13.48 -2.09 -12.12
CA HIS A 118 12.77 -2.56 -13.30
C HIS A 118 12.73 -1.46 -14.37
N GLU A 119 12.87 -1.81 -15.65
CA GLU A 119 12.87 -0.86 -16.77
C GLU A 119 11.65 0.09 -16.78
N GLY A 120 10.48 -0.47 -16.47
CA GLY A 120 9.22 0.28 -16.37
C GLY A 120 8.99 0.97 -15.02
N GLY A 121 9.87 0.82 -14.02
CA GLY A 121 9.63 1.28 -12.65
C GLY A 121 9.50 2.79 -12.52
N ALA A 122 10.48 3.54 -13.02
CA ALA A 122 10.48 5.00 -13.00
C ALA A 122 9.38 5.61 -13.90
N LEU A 123 9.08 4.96 -15.04
CA LEU A 123 8.00 5.41 -15.91
C LEU A 123 6.62 5.14 -15.32
N SER A 124 6.46 4.02 -14.62
CA SER A 124 5.21 3.66 -13.93
C SER A 124 4.96 4.51 -12.70
N ASN A 125 6.02 4.91 -11.99
CA ASN A 125 5.93 5.65 -10.75
C ASN A 125 6.93 6.82 -10.77
N PRO A 126 6.61 7.93 -11.45
CA PRO A 126 7.46 9.12 -11.49
C PRO A 126 7.72 9.72 -10.10
N THR A 127 6.78 9.47 -9.18
CA THR A 127 6.83 9.81 -7.76
C THR A 127 6.33 8.59 -6.98
N PRO A 128 6.82 8.36 -5.74
CA PRO A 128 6.66 7.06 -5.07
C PRO A 128 5.31 6.88 -4.34
N GLU A 129 4.60 7.96 -4.03
CA GLU A 129 3.47 7.99 -3.08
C GLU A 129 2.33 7.04 -3.42
N HIS A 130 2.07 6.75 -4.69
CA HIS A 130 1.01 5.82 -5.09
C HIS A 130 1.44 4.34 -5.05
N PHE A 131 2.75 4.07 -5.10
CA PHE A 131 3.30 2.71 -5.02
C PHE A 131 3.56 2.29 -3.57
N LEU A 132 4.07 3.21 -2.74
CA LEU A 132 4.46 2.93 -1.35
C LEU A 132 3.39 2.27 -0.48
N PRO A 133 2.07 2.56 -0.60
CA PRO A 133 1.01 1.88 0.15
C PRO A 133 1.07 0.35 0.04
N LEU A 134 1.48 -0.20 -1.12
CA LEU A 134 1.64 -1.65 -1.29
C LEU A 134 2.69 -2.24 -0.33
N LEU A 135 3.77 -1.51 -0.06
CA LEU A 135 4.86 -2.00 0.80
C LEU A 135 4.45 -2.14 2.26
N TYR A 136 3.49 -1.33 2.73
CA TYR A 136 2.92 -1.49 4.07
C TYR A 136 2.15 -2.81 4.17
N VAL A 137 1.35 -3.15 3.16
CA VAL A 137 0.58 -4.40 3.12
C VAL A 137 1.51 -5.62 3.01
N LEU A 138 2.52 -5.55 2.14
CA LEU A 138 3.50 -6.64 1.98
C LEU A 138 4.35 -6.82 3.24
N GLY A 139 4.75 -5.74 3.91
CA GLY A 139 5.46 -5.81 5.18
C GLY A 139 4.62 -6.46 6.29
N ALA A 140 3.30 -6.27 6.26
CA ALA A 140 2.37 -6.88 7.20
C ALA A 140 2.04 -8.36 6.89
N TRP A 141 2.54 -8.89 5.77
CA TRP A 141 2.40 -10.29 5.43
C TRP A 141 3.31 -11.14 6.32
N THR A 142 2.70 -12.05 7.07
CA THR A 142 3.41 -13.12 7.77
C THR A 142 2.95 -14.43 7.13
N ALA A 143 3.88 -15.31 6.79
CA ALA A 143 3.59 -16.63 6.24
C ALA A 143 2.92 -17.60 7.26
N ARG A 144 2.34 -17.06 8.34
CA ARG A 144 1.63 -17.87 9.34
C ARG A 144 0.32 -18.37 8.76
N ASN A 145 0.08 -19.66 8.94
CA ASN A 145 -1.13 -20.38 8.55
C ASN A 145 -2.38 -19.54 8.82
N LEU A 146 -3.18 -19.35 7.78
CA LEU A 146 -4.54 -18.83 7.86
C LEU A 146 -5.39 -19.80 8.70
N SER A 147 -5.34 -19.68 10.03
CA SER A 147 -6.35 -20.27 10.89
C SER A 147 -7.61 -19.40 10.79
N PRO A 148 -8.78 -19.95 10.46
CA PRO A 148 -10.02 -19.20 10.46
C PRO A 148 -10.44 -18.96 11.91
N SER A 149 -9.93 -17.88 12.51
CA SER A 149 -10.21 -17.53 13.90
C SER A 149 -10.99 -16.23 13.98
N ARG A 150 -12.31 -16.39 14.16
CA ARG A 150 -13.30 -15.48 14.77
C ARG A 150 -13.15 -13.99 14.44
N SER A 151 -14.04 -13.52 13.58
CA SER A 151 -14.41 -12.12 13.37
C SER A 151 -14.69 -11.41 14.70
N THR A 152 -13.70 -10.67 15.19
CA THR A 152 -13.88 -9.53 16.09
C THR A 152 -13.28 -8.33 15.35
N VAL A 153 -14.15 -7.42 14.93
CA VAL A 153 -13.83 -6.19 14.19
C VAL A 153 -13.30 -5.17 15.19
N LEU A 154 -12.16 -4.50 14.95
CA LEU A 154 -11.81 -3.15 15.46
C LEU A 154 -10.47 -2.58 14.90
N ARG A 155 -10.60 -1.54 14.04
CA ARG A 155 -9.74 -0.33 13.79
C ARG A 155 -8.60 -0.43 12.75
N TRP A 156 -8.18 0.70 12.13
CA TRP A 156 -7.50 0.78 10.80
C TRP A 156 -6.13 1.51 10.81
N ALA A 157 -5.26 1.25 9.82
CA ALA A 157 -4.11 2.10 9.43
C ALA A 157 -3.66 1.90 7.95
N VAL A 158 -3.11 2.99 7.38
CA VAL A 158 -2.52 3.33 6.04
C VAL A 158 -3.47 4.02 5.06
#